data_AF-A0A2S4PQJ7-F1
#
_entry.id   AF-A0A2S4PQJ7-F1
#
_cell.length_a   1.000
_cell.length_b   1.000
_cell.length_c   1.000
_cell.angle_alpha   90.00
_cell.angle_beta   90.00
_cell.angle_gamma   90.00
#
_symmetry.space_group_name_H-M   'P 1'
#
loop_
_entity.id
_entity.type
_entity.pdbx_description
1 polymer ?
#
loop_
_entity_poly.entity_id
_entity_poly.type
_entity_poly.pdbx_seq_one_letter_code
_entity_poly.pdbx_strand_id
1 'polypeptide(L)'
;MFSLDWKGLSVPFAYIAVLVGSLMTFSSLYRKRKAAAAASLTPWFPPHIQRDIYLSLLHLEPEEGDKDYVPVPDSLKRAALLRRAVEDIFRIIQIRNTKQACVTSLQRGSIGDDLWQIFLRAEKEMEKELEDVVTEANALQLNWGQTIFQTANEIAANTTIRNSLEEIQSHVDSEKKWWENRRNHIQSEFMKELDATPTSQSRIPNT
;
A
#
# COMPACT_ATOMS: atom_id res chain seq x y z
N MET A 1 39.52 -57.72 -31.31
CA MET A 1 39.18 -57.69 -29.88
C MET A 1 39.56 -56.32 -29.35
N PHE A 2 38.60 -55.44 -29.09
CA PHE A 2 38.86 -54.15 -28.45
C PHE A 2 39.00 -54.39 -26.95
N SER A 3 40.23 -54.40 -26.44
CA SER A 3 40.48 -54.33 -25.00
C SER A 3 40.16 -52.91 -24.55
N LEU A 4 38.91 -52.68 -24.13
CA LEU A 4 38.46 -51.39 -23.60
C LEU A 4 39.16 -51.17 -22.26
N ASP A 5 40.03 -50.17 -22.18
CA ASP A 5 40.75 -49.84 -20.94
C ASP A 5 39.81 -49.13 -19.96
N TRP A 6 39.02 -49.94 -19.25
CA TRP A 6 37.96 -49.50 -18.34
C TRP A 6 38.49 -48.56 -17.25
N LYS A 7 39.74 -48.75 -16.83
CA LYS A 7 40.39 -47.90 -15.82
C LYS A 7 40.71 -46.53 -16.41
N GLY A 8 41.30 -46.46 -17.60
CA GLY A 8 41.57 -45.20 -18.31
C GLY A 8 40.31 -44.40 -18.64
N LEU A 9 39.19 -45.09 -18.94
CA LEU A 9 37.90 -44.44 -19.21
C LEU A 9 37.19 -43.96 -17.93
N SER A 10 37.30 -44.70 -16.82
CA SER A 10 36.62 -44.33 -15.56
C SER A 10 37.13 -43.04 -14.93
N VAL A 11 38.42 -42.70 -15.10
CA VAL A 11 39.05 -41.52 -14.47
C VAL A 11 38.46 -40.20 -14.99
N PRO A 12 38.35 -39.96 -16.32
CA PRO A 12 37.66 -38.78 -16.85
C PRO A 12 36.19 -38.65 -16.41
N PHE A 13 35.44 -39.76 -16.38
CA PHE A 13 34.05 -39.75 -15.93
C PHE A 13 33.93 -39.43 -14.43
N ALA A 14 34.81 -39.98 -13.59
CA ALA A 14 34.86 -39.67 -12.17
C ALA A 14 35.20 -38.19 -11.94
N TYR A 15 36.16 -37.62 -12.70
CA TYR A 15 36.50 -36.20 -12.65
C TYR A 15 35.29 -35.31 -12.99
N ILE A 16 34.59 -35.62 -14.08
CA ILE A 16 33.38 -34.87 -14.48
C ILE A 16 32.28 -35.03 -13.41
N ALA A 17 32.07 -36.22 -12.86
CA ALA A 17 31.07 -36.45 -11.82
C ALA A 17 31.35 -35.61 -10.56
N VAL A 18 32.61 -35.53 -10.12
CA VAL A 18 33.01 -34.69 -8.99
C VAL A 18 32.85 -33.20 -9.32
N LEU A 19 33.20 -32.78 -10.54
CA LEU A 19 33.06 -31.39 -10.98
C LEU A 19 31.59 -30.97 -11.05
N VAL A 20 30.73 -31.78 -11.67
CA VAL A 20 29.28 -31.53 -11.74
C VAL A 20 28.65 -31.60 -10.35
N GLY A 21 29.04 -32.57 -9.53
CA GLY A 21 28.55 -32.70 -8.15
C GLY A 21 28.92 -31.48 -7.29
N SER A 22 30.16 -31.00 -7.36
CA SER A 22 30.60 -29.79 -6.65
C SER A 22 29.90 -28.53 -7.17
N LEU A 23 29.68 -28.42 -8.48
CA LEU A 23 28.95 -27.29 -9.07
C LEU A 23 27.47 -27.30 -8.68
N MET A 24 26.80 -28.45 -8.69
CA MET A 24 25.39 -28.58 -8.30
C MET A 24 25.20 -28.30 -6.80
N THR A 25 26.09 -28.81 -5.95
CA THR A 25 26.03 -28.55 -4.51
C THR A 25 26.28 -27.06 -4.21
N PHE A 26 27.27 -26.43 -4.85
CA PHE A 26 27.50 -24.99 -4.74
C PHE A 26 26.31 -24.15 -5.24
N SER A 27 25.80 -24.44 -6.44
CA SER A 27 24.66 -23.73 -7.04
C SER A 27 23.40 -23.82 -6.17
N SER A 28 23.09 -25.02 -5.67
CA SER A 28 21.93 -25.23 -4.79
C SER A 28 22.10 -24.51 -3.45
N LEU A 29 23.28 -24.57 -2.82
CA LEU A 29 23.54 -23.88 -1.56
C LEU A 29 23.49 -22.35 -1.74
N TYR A 30 24.11 -21.82 -2.79
CA TYR A 30 24.11 -20.38 -3.10
C TYR A 30 22.68 -19.88 -3.35
N ARG A 31 21.89 -20.58 -4.16
CA ARG A 31 20.49 -20.21 -4.42
C ARG A 31 19.64 -20.29 -3.15
N LYS A 32 19.83 -21.32 -2.32
CA LYS A 32 19.13 -21.44 -1.02
C LYS A 32 19.48 -20.28 -0.09
N ARG A 33 20.77 -19.92 0.02
CA ARG A 33 21.23 -18.79 0.84
C ARG A 33 20.69 -17.46 0.31
N LYS A 34 20.73 -17.24 -1.00
CA LYS A 34 20.16 -16.04 -1.64
C LYS A 34 18.65 -15.94 -1.41
N ALA A 35 17.93 -17.05 -1.53
CA ALA A 35 16.50 -17.10 -1.26
C ALA A 35 16.18 -16.84 0.22
N ALA A 36 16.95 -17.40 1.15
CA ALA A 36 16.79 -17.15 2.58
C ALA A 36 17.07 -15.68 2.94
N ALA A 37 18.12 -15.08 2.37
CA ALA A 37 18.43 -13.67 2.55
C ALA A 37 17.31 -12.76 2.00
N ALA A 38 16.76 -13.09 0.83
CA ALA A 38 15.61 -12.39 0.28
C ALA A 38 14.37 -12.55 1.20
N ALA A 39 14.12 -13.75 1.73
CA ALA A 39 12.99 -14.02 2.62
C ALA A 39 13.08 -13.30 3.98
N SER A 40 14.29 -12.97 4.46
CA SER A 40 14.47 -12.21 5.70
C SER A 40 14.22 -10.70 5.56
N LEU A 41 13.97 -10.22 4.34
CA LEU A 41 13.69 -8.81 4.12
C LEU A 41 12.31 -8.44 4.65
N THR A 42 12.23 -7.27 5.30
CA THR A 42 10.98 -6.74 5.83
C THR A 42 9.95 -6.54 4.73
N PRO A 43 8.68 -6.91 4.95
CA PRO A 43 7.59 -6.64 4.00
C PRO A 43 7.45 -5.14 3.72
N TRP A 44 7.03 -4.80 2.49
CA TRP A 44 6.79 -3.40 2.09
C TRP A 44 5.55 -2.81 2.77
N PHE A 45 4.47 -3.59 2.83
CA PHE A 45 3.22 -3.20 3.48
C PHE A 45 3.10 -3.80 4.88
N PRO A 46 2.39 -3.11 5.80
CA PRO A 46 1.99 -3.72 7.05
C PRO A 46 1.03 -4.92 6.82
N PRO A 47 0.82 -5.76 7.85
CA PRO A 47 -0.15 -6.84 7.80
C PRO A 47 -1.53 -6.39 7.30
N HIS A 48 -2.21 -7.26 6.56
CA HIS A 48 -3.48 -6.93 5.90
C HIS A 48 -4.66 -7.22 6.82
N ILE A 49 -5.07 -6.21 7.60
CA ILE A 49 -6.11 -6.35 8.62
C ILE A 49 -7.46 -6.81 8.02
N GLN A 50 -7.90 -6.22 6.90
CA GLN A 50 -9.20 -6.53 6.31
C GLN A 50 -9.24 -7.96 5.72
N ARG A 51 -8.12 -8.44 5.16
CA ARG A 51 -7.97 -9.85 4.79
C ARG A 51 -8.04 -10.74 6.01
N ASP A 52 -7.31 -10.42 7.06
CA ASP A 52 -7.27 -11.23 8.27
C ASP A 52 -8.66 -11.30 8.93
N ILE A 53 -9.43 -10.20 8.93
CA ILE A 53 -10.83 -10.18 9.37
C ILE A 53 -11.68 -11.10 8.49
N TYR A 54 -11.58 -10.98 7.17
CA TYR A 54 -12.36 -11.82 6.24
C TYR A 54 -12.06 -13.31 6.42
N LEU A 55 -10.79 -13.68 6.51
CA LEU A 55 -10.37 -15.06 6.75
C LEU A 55 -10.82 -15.54 8.13
N SER A 56 -10.74 -14.70 9.16
CA SER A 56 -11.24 -15.04 10.50
C SER A 56 -12.75 -15.28 10.48
N LEU A 57 -13.52 -14.50 9.70
CA LEU A 57 -14.96 -14.71 9.52
C LEU A 57 -15.27 -16.01 8.76
N LEU A 58 -14.39 -16.44 7.86
CA LEU A 58 -14.56 -17.70 7.12
C LEU A 58 -14.28 -18.93 7.98
N HIS A 59 -13.29 -18.84 8.87
CA HIS A 59 -12.88 -19.92 9.77
C HIS A 59 -13.53 -19.83 11.16
N LEU A 60 -14.61 -19.04 11.30
CA LEU A 60 -15.37 -18.96 12.55
C LEU A 60 -16.20 -20.25 12.72
N GLU A 61 -15.55 -21.30 13.21
CA GLU A 61 -16.19 -22.56 13.57
C GLU A 61 -16.88 -22.43 14.93
N PRO A 62 -18.06 -23.07 15.13
CA PRO A 62 -18.70 -23.11 16.43
C PRO A 62 -17.78 -23.81 17.44
N GLU A 63 -17.50 -23.18 18.58
CA GLU A 63 -16.86 -23.90 19.69
C GLU A 63 -17.78 -25.06 20.11
N GLU A 64 -17.22 -26.26 20.26
CA GLU A 64 -17.99 -27.46 20.61
C GLU A 64 -18.75 -27.24 21.93
N GLY A 65 -20.07 -27.03 21.82
CA GLY A 65 -20.97 -26.85 22.97
C GLY A 65 -21.65 -25.48 23.07
N ASP A 66 -21.32 -24.52 22.20
CA ASP A 66 -22.00 -23.22 22.18
C ASP A 66 -23.39 -23.35 21.53
N LYS A 67 -24.43 -23.34 22.37
CA LYS A 67 -25.82 -23.49 21.93
C LYS A 67 -26.38 -22.24 21.26
N ASP A 68 -25.69 -21.10 21.41
CA ASP A 68 -26.09 -19.80 20.85
C ASP A 68 -25.26 -19.41 19.61
N TYR A 69 -24.60 -20.37 18.95
CA TYR A 69 -23.85 -20.11 17.72
C TYR A 69 -24.74 -19.55 16.61
N VAL A 70 -24.43 -18.34 16.17
CA VAL A 70 -25.07 -17.70 15.02
C VAL A 70 -24.16 -17.87 13.80
N PRO A 71 -24.58 -18.61 12.75
CA PRO A 71 -23.77 -18.76 11.55
C PRO A 71 -23.57 -17.40 10.87
N VAL A 72 -22.34 -17.15 10.43
CA VAL A 72 -21.99 -15.88 9.76
C VAL A 72 -22.78 -15.72 8.46
N PRO A 73 -23.60 -14.67 8.31
CA PRO A 73 -24.38 -14.45 7.10
C PRO A 73 -23.49 -14.18 5.88
N ASP A 74 -23.91 -14.67 4.71
CA ASP A 74 -23.16 -14.47 3.45
C ASP A 74 -23.14 -13.01 2.98
N SER A 75 -24.09 -12.18 3.44
CA SER A 75 -24.02 -10.72 3.24
C SER A 75 -22.83 -10.11 3.95
N LEU A 76 -22.50 -10.58 5.17
CA LEU A 76 -21.35 -10.09 5.93
C LEU A 76 -20.03 -10.52 5.29
N LYS A 77 -19.94 -11.78 4.81
CA LYS A 77 -18.75 -12.27 4.08
C LYS A 77 -18.51 -11.46 2.81
N ARG A 78 -19.56 -11.16 2.04
CA ARG A 78 -19.48 -10.30 0.85
C ARG A 78 -19.05 -8.87 1.19
N ALA A 79 -19.60 -8.29 2.27
CA ALA A 79 -19.19 -6.97 2.72
C ALA A 79 -17.72 -6.93 3.17
N ALA A 80 -17.27 -7.96 3.90
CA ALA A 80 -15.88 -8.09 4.34
C ALA A 80 -14.92 -8.26 3.15
N LEU A 81 -15.27 -9.09 2.15
CA LEU A 81 -14.47 -9.23 0.92
C LEU A 81 -14.40 -7.91 0.15
N LEU A 82 -15.50 -7.15 0.08
CA LEU A 82 -15.49 -5.83 -0.56
C LEU A 82 -14.59 -4.84 0.19
N ARG A 83 -14.56 -4.88 1.54
CA ARG A 83 -13.64 -4.06 2.34
C ARG A 83 -12.17 -4.46 2.14
N ARG A 84 -11.87 -5.75 1.98
CA ARG A 84 -10.55 -6.24 1.57
C ARG A 84 -10.16 -5.69 0.20
N ALA A 85 -11.02 -5.84 -0.80
CA ALA A 85 -10.79 -5.31 -2.16
C ALA A 85 -10.55 -3.79 -2.19
N VAL A 86 -11.24 -3.02 -1.34
CA VAL A 86 -11.01 -1.56 -1.23
C VAL A 86 -9.63 -1.23 -0.70
N GLU A 87 -9.14 -1.96 0.31
CA GLU A 87 -7.78 -1.81 0.82
C GLU A 87 -6.74 -2.18 -0.25
N ASP A 88 -6.96 -3.27 -1.00
CA ASP A 88 -6.09 -3.67 -2.09
C ASP A 88 -5.99 -2.59 -3.18
N ILE A 89 -7.10 -1.88 -3.47
CA ILE A 89 -7.10 -0.72 -4.38
C ILE A 89 -6.19 0.39 -3.86
N PHE A 90 -6.25 0.74 -2.58
CA PHE A 90 -5.34 1.74 -2.02
C PHE A 90 -3.88 1.31 -2.14
N ARG A 91 -3.59 0.04 -1.84
CA ARG A 91 -2.22 -0.50 -1.92
C ARG A 91 -1.69 -0.55 -3.35
N ILE A 92 -2.48 -1.02 -4.34
CA ILE A 92 -2.02 -1.05 -5.74
C ILE A 92 -1.82 0.35 -6.31
N ILE A 93 -2.66 1.32 -5.96
CA ILE A 93 -2.46 2.73 -6.34
C ILE A 93 -1.15 3.24 -5.74
N GLN A 94 -0.87 2.93 -4.47
CA GLN A 94 0.40 3.28 -3.83
C GLN A 94 1.61 2.66 -4.55
N ILE A 95 1.58 1.36 -4.88
CA ILE A 95 2.64 0.69 -5.65
C ILE A 95 2.86 1.42 -6.98
N ARG A 96 1.79 1.67 -7.74
CA ARG A 96 1.87 2.33 -9.06
C ARG A 96 2.49 3.72 -8.98
N ASN A 97 2.07 4.52 -8.00
CA ASN A 97 2.60 5.87 -7.79
C ASN A 97 4.06 5.84 -7.36
N THR A 98 4.43 4.91 -6.49
CA THR A 98 5.81 4.79 -5.97
C THR A 98 6.78 4.19 -6.98
N LYS A 99 6.32 3.32 -7.90
CA LYS A 99 7.17 2.63 -8.90
C LYS A 99 8.05 3.60 -9.69
N GLN A 100 7.46 4.67 -10.22
CA GLN A 100 8.19 5.64 -11.05
C GLN A 100 9.26 6.39 -10.25
N ALA A 101 8.95 6.76 -9.01
CA ALA A 101 9.90 7.43 -8.11
C ALA A 101 11.06 6.50 -7.70
N CYS A 102 10.77 5.22 -7.45
CA CYS A 102 11.77 4.21 -7.12
C CYS A 102 12.74 3.94 -8.27
N VAL A 103 12.23 3.77 -9.50
CA VAL A 103 13.09 3.55 -10.70
C VAL A 103 14.08 4.69 -10.87
N THR A 104 13.59 5.94 -10.75
CA THR A 104 14.44 7.14 -10.89
C THR A 104 15.50 7.21 -9.80
N SER A 105 15.13 6.88 -8.55
CA SER A 105 16.04 6.92 -7.41
C SER A 105 17.08 5.79 -7.43
N LEU A 106 16.72 4.62 -7.99
CA LEU A 106 17.64 3.51 -8.23
C LEU A 106 18.70 3.87 -9.27
N GLN A 107 18.29 4.51 -10.38
CA GLN A 107 19.23 4.98 -11.41
C GLN A 107 20.24 6.01 -10.87
N ARG A 108 19.81 6.83 -9.90
CA ARG A 108 20.67 7.80 -9.21
C ARG A 108 21.57 7.16 -8.13
N GLY A 109 21.42 5.88 -7.85
CA GLY A 109 22.14 5.18 -6.79
C GLY A 109 21.76 5.61 -5.36
N SER A 110 20.64 6.34 -5.20
CA SER A 110 20.19 6.84 -3.90
C SER A 110 19.42 5.79 -3.09
N ILE A 111 19.01 4.70 -3.74
CA ILE A 111 18.30 3.56 -3.15
C ILE A 111 19.11 2.29 -3.43
N GLY A 112 19.22 1.40 -2.44
CA GLY A 112 19.88 0.11 -2.60
C GLY A 112 19.06 -0.89 -3.41
N ASP A 113 19.73 -1.84 -4.08
CA ASP A 113 19.09 -2.93 -4.83
C ASP A 113 18.13 -3.75 -3.96
N ASP A 114 18.44 -3.91 -2.68
CA ASP A 114 17.62 -4.66 -1.72
C ASP A 114 16.20 -4.08 -1.57
N LEU A 115 16.07 -2.75 -1.47
CA LEU A 115 14.76 -2.08 -1.40
C LEU A 115 13.99 -2.26 -2.71
N TRP A 116 14.69 -2.24 -3.84
CA TRP A 116 14.08 -2.50 -5.14
C TRP A 116 13.56 -3.94 -5.25
N GLN A 117 14.29 -4.93 -4.73
CA GLN A 117 13.81 -6.31 -4.65
C GLN A 117 12.59 -6.46 -3.73
N ILE A 118 12.55 -5.74 -2.60
CA ILE A 118 11.36 -5.70 -1.71
C ILE A 118 10.16 -5.14 -2.46
N PHE A 119 10.36 -4.04 -3.19
CA PHE A 119 9.30 -3.40 -3.98
C PHE A 119 8.75 -4.34 -5.06
N LEU A 120 9.61 -4.99 -5.84
CA LEU A 120 9.19 -5.96 -6.87
C LEU A 120 8.47 -7.17 -6.29
N ARG A 121 8.85 -7.60 -5.07
CA ARG A 121 8.11 -8.64 -4.36
C ARG A 121 6.72 -8.17 -3.96
N ALA A 122 6.61 -6.98 -3.40
CA ALA A 122 5.34 -6.39 -2.98
C ALA A 122 4.39 -6.20 -4.18
N GLU A 123 4.92 -5.82 -5.34
CA GLU A 123 4.15 -5.75 -6.59
C GLU A 123 3.55 -7.12 -6.96
N LYS A 124 4.36 -8.18 -6.96
CA LYS A 124 3.89 -9.54 -7.26
C LYS A 124 2.94 -10.10 -6.20
N GLU A 125 3.19 -9.80 -4.93
CA GLU A 125 2.31 -10.21 -3.83
C GLU A 125 0.94 -9.55 -3.96
N MET A 126 0.91 -8.27 -4.34
CA MET A 126 -0.32 -7.53 -4.62
C MET A 126 -1.05 -8.07 -5.84
N GLU A 127 -0.35 -8.37 -6.95
CA GLU A 127 -0.96 -9.00 -8.13
C GLU A 127 -1.65 -10.32 -7.78
N LYS A 128 -0.98 -11.17 -6.98
CA LYS A 128 -1.56 -12.41 -6.51
C LYS A 128 -2.76 -12.20 -5.58
N GLU A 129 -2.66 -11.26 -4.65
CA GLU A 129 -3.76 -10.91 -3.74
C GLU A 129 -5.02 -10.47 -4.52
N LEU A 130 -4.84 -9.67 -5.59
CA LEU A 130 -5.93 -9.27 -6.48
C LEU A 130 -6.56 -10.48 -7.20
N GLU A 131 -5.74 -11.40 -7.72
CA GLU A 131 -6.21 -12.65 -8.36
C GLU A 131 -6.99 -13.54 -7.38
N ASP A 132 -6.50 -13.66 -6.14
CA ASP A 132 -7.14 -14.43 -5.08
C ASP A 132 -8.51 -13.81 -4.74
N VAL A 133 -8.61 -12.48 -4.61
CA VAL A 133 -9.89 -11.77 -4.38
C VAL A 133 -10.87 -11.96 -5.53
N VAL A 134 -10.44 -11.94 -6.80
CA VAL A 134 -11.31 -12.24 -7.95
C VAL A 134 -11.85 -13.67 -7.87
N THR A 135 -10.97 -14.62 -7.52
CA THR A 135 -11.33 -16.03 -7.42
C THR A 135 -12.34 -16.27 -6.30
N GLU A 136 -12.10 -15.68 -5.13
CA GLU A 136 -13.03 -15.74 -3.99
C GLU A 136 -14.36 -15.04 -4.28
N ALA A 137 -14.34 -13.87 -4.96
CA ALA A 137 -15.55 -13.17 -5.35
C ALA A 137 -16.42 -14.05 -6.28
N ASN A 138 -15.80 -14.72 -7.25
CA ASN A 138 -16.50 -15.66 -8.12
C ASN A 138 -17.02 -16.91 -7.38
N ALA A 139 -16.33 -17.35 -6.32
CA ALA A 139 -16.79 -18.45 -5.47
C ALA A 139 -18.02 -18.06 -4.64
N LEU A 140 -18.10 -16.81 -4.16
CA LEU A 140 -19.26 -16.31 -3.43
C LEU A 140 -20.44 -15.99 -4.35
N GLN A 141 -20.18 -15.46 -5.55
CA GLN A 141 -21.21 -15.15 -6.54
C GLN A 141 -20.63 -15.19 -7.96
N LEU A 142 -21.27 -15.96 -8.84
CA LEU A 142 -20.85 -16.10 -10.23
C LEU A 142 -20.74 -14.73 -10.93
N ASN A 143 -19.63 -14.51 -11.64
CA ASN A 143 -19.28 -13.28 -12.37
C ASN A 143 -19.01 -12.04 -11.51
N TRP A 144 -19.02 -12.13 -10.17
CA TRP A 144 -18.77 -10.97 -9.32
C TRP A 144 -17.31 -10.51 -9.36
N GLY A 145 -16.36 -11.40 -9.65
CA GLY A 145 -14.94 -11.06 -9.78
C GLY A 145 -14.63 -10.02 -10.86
N GLN A 146 -15.49 -9.86 -11.87
CA GLN A 146 -15.30 -8.85 -12.93
C GLN A 146 -15.66 -7.43 -12.46
N THR A 147 -16.60 -7.29 -11.52
CA THR A 147 -17.17 -6.00 -11.11
C THR A 147 -16.78 -5.57 -9.70
N ILE A 148 -16.26 -6.48 -8.87
CA ILE A 148 -15.87 -6.19 -7.49
C ILE A 148 -14.84 -5.06 -7.41
N PHE A 149 -13.80 -5.08 -8.24
CA PHE A 149 -12.77 -4.04 -8.23
C PHE A 149 -13.22 -2.71 -8.84
N GLN A 150 -14.19 -2.73 -9.77
CA GLN A 150 -14.81 -1.48 -10.25
C GLN A 150 -15.56 -0.80 -9.09
N THR A 151 -16.34 -1.58 -8.35
CA THR A 151 -17.09 -1.08 -7.18
C THR A 151 -16.14 -0.64 -6.07
N ALA A 152 -15.09 -1.41 -5.79
CA ALA A 152 -14.09 -1.07 -4.79
C ALA A 152 -13.35 0.23 -5.12
N ASN A 153 -13.02 0.46 -6.41
CA ASN A 153 -12.40 1.70 -6.86
C ASN A 153 -13.29 2.93 -6.64
N GLU A 154 -14.59 2.83 -6.96
CA GLU A 154 -15.54 3.91 -6.69
C GLU A 154 -15.69 4.19 -5.19
N ILE A 155 -15.70 3.15 -4.35
CA ILE A 155 -15.74 3.31 -2.89
C ILE A 155 -14.46 3.98 -2.38
N ALA A 156 -13.29 3.58 -2.86
CA ALA A 156 -12.01 4.17 -2.47
C ALA A 156 -11.94 5.66 -2.85
N ALA A 157 -12.35 6.00 -4.08
CA ALA A 157 -12.43 7.38 -4.55
C ALA A 157 -13.42 8.20 -3.72
N ASN A 158 -14.62 7.68 -3.47
CA ASN A 158 -15.63 8.37 -2.65
C ASN A 158 -15.15 8.60 -1.22
N THR A 159 -14.51 7.60 -0.61
CA THR A 159 -13.94 7.69 0.74
C THR A 159 -12.88 8.79 0.81
N THR A 160 -11.99 8.85 -0.18
CA THR A 160 -10.93 9.87 -0.25
C THR A 160 -11.55 11.27 -0.33
N ILE A 161 -12.55 11.47 -1.19
CA ILE A 161 -13.23 12.76 -1.34
C ILE A 161 -13.93 13.17 -0.04
N ARG A 162 -14.64 12.23 0.62
CA ARG A 162 -15.31 12.51 1.89
C ARG A 162 -14.34 12.91 2.98
N ASN A 163 -13.21 12.21 3.10
CA ASN A 163 -12.18 12.52 4.08
C ASN A 163 -11.61 13.92 3.86
N SER A 164 -11.33 14.31 2.61
CA SER A 164 -10.88 15.67 2.29
C SER A 164 -11.93 16.74 2.60
N LEU A 165 -13.22 16.46 2.35
CA LEU A 165 -14.31 17.37 2.70
C LEU A 165 -14.45 17.52 4.21
N GLU A 166 -14.33 16.43 4.97
CA GLU A 166 -14.37 16.44 6.43
C GLU A 166 -13.18 17.21 7.03
N GLU A 167 -11.98 17.03 6.48
CA GLU A 167 -10.79 17.80 6.86
C GLU A 167 -11.02 19.30 6.63
N ILE A 168 -11.45 19.71 5.44
CA ILE A 168 -11.76 21.12 5.13
C ILE A 168 -12.83 21.65 6.09
N GLN A 169 -13.89 20.89 6.34
CA GLN A 169 -14.97 21.28 7.23
C GLN A 169 -14.49 21.45 8.69
N SER A 170 -13.52 20.66 9.13
CA SER A 170 -12.93 20.77 10.48
C SER A 170 -12.14 22.06 10.69
N HIS A 171 -11.59 22.65 9.62
CA HIS A 171 -10.83 23.91 9.70
C HIS A 171 -11.73 25.14 9.82
N VAL A 172 -12.99 25.06 9.42
CA VAL A 172 -13.91 26.20 9.32
C VAL A 172 -14.01 27.01 10.63
N ASP A 173 -14.10 26.36 11.79
CA ASP A 173 -14.22 27.08 13.06
C ASP A 173 -12.94 27.80 13.47
N SER A 174 -11.78 27.20 13.15
CA SER A 174 -10.48 27.83 13.41
C SER A 174 -10.25 29.03 12.50
N GLU A 175 -10.63 28.92 11.23
CA GLU A 175 -10.53 30.00 10.24
C GLU A 175 -11.49 31.15 10.57
N LYS A 176 -12.72 30.84 11.02
CA LYS A 176 -13.66 31.85 11.50
C LYS A 176 -13.09 32.65 12.67
N LYS A 177 -12.55 31.98 13.69
CA LYS A 177 -11.92 32.65 14.84
C LYS A 177 -10.74 33.52 14.42
N TRP A 178 -9.89 33.00 13.53
CA TRP A 178 -8.77 33.77 12.98
C TRP A 178 -9.26 35.01 12.22
N TRP A 179 -10.30 34.87 11.39
CA TRP A 179 -10.87 35.95 10.61
C TRP A 179 -11.52 37.03 11.48
N GLU A 180 -12.25 36.65 12.52
CA GLU A 180 -12.84 37.60 13.47
C GLU A 180 -11.77 38.42 14.19
N ASN A 181 -10.71 37.77 14.67
CA ASN A 181 -9.56 38.46 15.28
C ASN A 181 -8.89 39.42 14.30
N ARG A 182 -8.67 38.97 13.06
CA ARG A 182 -8.08 39.80 11.99
C ARG A 182 -8.95 41.01 11.67
N ARG A 183 -10.27 40.82 11.56
CA ARG A 183 -11.23 41.89 11.30
C ARG A 183 -11.25 42.92 12.41
N ASN A 184 -11.27 42.48 13.67
CA ASN A 184 -11.26 43.37 14.84
C ASN A 184 -9.97 44.20 14.88
N HIS A 185 -8.82 43.58 14.57
CA HIS A 185 -7.54 44.29 14.48
C HIS A 185 -7.56 45.36 13.37
N ILE A 186 -8.03 45.01 12.17
CA ILE A 186 -8.16 45.97 11.05
C ILE A 186 -9.08 47.14 11.43
N GLN A 187 -10.22 46.86 12.07
CA GLN A 187 -11.14 47.90 12.53
C GLN A 187 -10.48 48.82 13.57
N SER A 188 -9.70 48.26 14.50
CA SER A 188 -8.99 49.06 15.50
C SER A 188 -7.91 49.97 14.91
N GLU A 189 -7.13 49.48 13.94
CA GLU A 189 -6.11 50.28 13.25
C GLU A 189 -6.75 51.41 12.44
N PHE A 190 -7.86 51.13 11.72
CA PHE A 190 -8.56 52.16 10.96
C PHE A 190 -9.14 53.29 11.85
N MET A 191 -9.73 52.96 12.99
CA MET A 191 -10.23 53.98 13.93
C MET A 191 -9.09 54.84 14.49
N LYS A 192 -7.94 54.22 14.78
CA LYS A 192 -6.73 54.93 15.22
C LYS A 192 -6.20 55.89 14.16
N GLU A 193 -6.26 55.52 12.88
CA GLU A 193 -5.90 56.41 11.76
C GLU A 193 -6.87 57.60 11.63
N LEU A 194 -8.18 57.39 11.78
CA LEU A 194 -9.18 58.46 11.76
C LEU A 194 -8.96 59.48 12.89
N ASP A 195 -8.68 59.00 14.10
CA ASP A 195 -8.37 59.85 15.26
C ASP A 195 -7.02 60.56 15.11
N ALA A 196 -6.08 59.96 14.37
CA ALA A 196 -4.77 60.54 14.09
C ALA A 196 -4.77 61.54 12.92
N THR A 197 -5.83 61.64 12.12
CA THR A 197 -5.97 62.71 11.13
C THR A 197 -6.04 64.06 11.84
N PRO A 198 -5.04 64.95 11.70
CA PRO A 198 -5.10 66.24 12.36
C PRO A 198 -6.17 67.07 11.67
N THR A 199 -7.00 67.74 12.46
CA THR A 199 -7.85 68.86 12.06
C THR A 199 -6.97 69.99 11.49
N SER A 200 -6.49 69.83 10.26
CA SER A 200 -5.65 70.81 9.56
C SER A 200 -6.53 71.84 8.87
N GLN A 201 -6.98 72.78 9.69
CA GLN A 201 -7.00 74.22 9.44
C GLN A 201 -7.45 74.70 8.05
N SER A 202 -8.69 75.18 8.00
CA SER A 202 -9.10 76.32 7.20
C SER A 202 -8.17 77.53 7.45
N ARG A 203 -7.29 77.86 6.50
CA ARG A 203 -6.75 79.22 6.34
C ARG A 203 -6.94 79.65 4.90
N ILE A 204 -8.04 80.36 4.68
CA ILE A 204 -8.27 81.18 3.49
C ILE A 204 -7.29 82.36 3.59
N PRO A 205 -6.45 82.65 2.59
CA PRO A 205 -5.60 83.83 2.61
C PRO A 205 -6.45 85.07 2.30
N ASN A 206 -6.52 86.03 3.22
CA ASN A 206 -7.03 87.36 2.94
C ASN A 206 -5.99 88.17 2.14
N THR A 207 -6.53 88.90 1.16
CA THR A 207 -5.99 90.01 0.33
C THR A 207 -4.66 90.63 0.74
#